data_AF-A0A537R054-F1
#
_entry.id   AF-A0A537R054-F1
#
_cell.length_a   1.000
_cell.length_b   1.000
_cell.length_c   1.000
_cell.angle_alpha   90.00
_cell.angle_beta   90.00
_cell.angle_gamma   90.00
#
_symmetry.space_group_name_H-M   'P 1'
#
loop_
_entity.id
_entity.type
_entity.pdbx_description
1 polymer ?
#
loop_
_entity_poly.entity_id
_entity_poly.type
_entity_poly.pdbx_seq_one_letter_code
_entity_poly.pdbx_strand_id
1 'polypeptide(L)'
;MIPRERCAYSAIVDRPPLVLPNRARLVVWTIVNLEFWDIARQMARQVLPAPTGQVLLPDVPNWAWHEYGMRVGVWRFFELFAQLAIRPTLSINARVCQEY
;
A
#
# COMPACT_ATOMS: atom_id res chain seq x y z
N MET A 1 -3.26 -28.30 3.79
CA MET A 1 -1.94 -27.79 3.36
C MET A 1 -1.59 -26.57 4.19
N ILE A 2 -0.58 -26.67 5.05
CA ILE A 2 -0.10 -25.51 5.83
C ILE A 2 0.76 -24.60 4.94
N PRO A 3 0.89 -23.30 5.22
CA PRO A 3 1.59 -22.36 4.34
C PRO A 3 3.01 -22.80 3.92
N ARG A 4 3.73 -23.51 4.80
CA ARG A 4 5.08 -24.05 4.54
C ARG A 4 5.13 -25.15 3.47
N GLU A 5 4.02 -25.83 3.22
CA GLU A 5 3.91 -26.90 2.22
C GLU A 5 3.62 -26.37 0.80
N ARG A 6 3.40 -25.05 0.65
CA ARG A 6 3.06 -24.44 -0.63
C ARG A 6 4.25 -24.33 -1.59
N CYS A 7 5.48 -24.30 -1.05
CA CYS A 7 6.70 -24.13 -1.83
C CYS A 7 7.82 -24.98 -1.24
N ALA A 8 8.69 -25.54 -2.08
CA ALA A 8 9.92 -26.16 -1.60
C ALA A 8 10.80 -25.12 -0.90
N TYR A 9 11.40 -25.50 0.23
CA TYR A 9 12.39 -24.66 0.89
C TYR A 9 13.64 -24.52 0.01
N SER A 10 14.15 -23.29 -0.11
CA SER A 10 15.40 -23.00 -0.80
C SER A 10 16.20 -22.03 0.06
N ALA A 11 17.32 -22.51 0.60
CA ALA A 11 18.21 -21.72 1.45
C ALA A 11 18.93 -20.65 0.61
N ILE A 12 19.25 -19.51 1.22
CA ILE A 12 19.90 -18.40 0.51
C ILE A 12 21.28 -18.77 -0.06
N VAL A 13 22.00 -19.69 0.59
CA VAL A 13 23.33 -20.16 0.17
C VAL A 13 23.29 -21.07 -1.06
N ASP A 14 22.15 -21.73 -1.30
CA ASP A 14 21.96 -22.67 -2.42
C ASP A 14 21.29 -21.99 -3.63
N ARG A 15 20.85 -20.73 -3.49
CA ARG A 15 20.13 -20.04 -4.56
C ARG A 15 21.10 -19.63 -5.67
N PRO A 16 20.77 -19.91 -6.95
CA PRO A 16 21.56 -19.39 -8.06
C PRO A 16 21.55 -17.86 -8.03
N PRO A 17 22.66 -17.19 -8.41
CA PRO A 17 22.71 -15.74 -8.48
C PRO A 17 21.62 -15.19 -9.41
N LEU A 18 20.84 -14.23 -8.92
CA LEU A 18 19.84 -13.53 -9.72
C LEU A 18 20.54 -12.56 -10.69
N VAL A 19 20.45 -12.83 -11.99
CA VAL A 19 20.98 -11.93 -13.03
C VAL A 19 19.87 -10.99 -13.47
N LEU A 20 20.02 -9.71 -13.14
CA LEU A 20 19.07 -8.67 -13.48
C LEU A 20 19.39 -8.02 -14.84
N PRO A 21 18.40 -7.38 -15.48
CA PRO A 21 18.66 -6.55 -16.66
C PRO A 21 19.80 -5.56 -16.40
N ASN A 22 20.62 -5.33 -17.42
CA ASN A 22 21.80 -4.44 -17.35
C ASN A 22 22.82 -4.82 -16.26
N ARG A 23 22.83 -6.07 -15.78
CA ARG A 23 23.68 -6.54 -14.68
C ARG A 23 23.52 -5.71 -13.40
N ALA A 24 22.32 -5.17 -13.17
CA ALA A 24 22.00 -4.44 -11.95
C ALA A 24 22.22 -5.34 -10.71
N ARG A 25 22.60 -4.72 -9.59
CA ARG A 25 22.83 -5.41 -8.31
C ARG A 25 21.72 -5.16 -7.28
N LEU A 26 20.83 -4.22 -7.57
CA LEU A 26 19.73 -3.81 -6.72
C LEU A 26 18.51 -3.49 -7.59
N VAL A 27 17.34 -3.96 -7.18
CA VAL A 27 16.05 -3.54 -7.72
C VAL A 27 15.37 -2.68 -6.68
N VAL A 28 14.92 -1.50 -7.08
CA VAL A 28 14.00 -0.69 -6.28
C VAL A 28 12.63 -0.82 -6.92
N TRP A 29 11.69 -1.44 -6.20
CA TRP A 29 10.31 -1.59 -6.65
C TRP A 29 9.41 -0.71 -5.80
N THR A 30 8.93 0.38 -6.40
CA THR A 30 8.04 1.33 -5.73
C THR A 30 6.60 0.89 -5.86
N ILE A 31 5.91 0.81 -4.72
CA ILE A 31 4.49 0.47 -4.63
C ILE A 31 3.79 1.59 -3.88
N VAL A 32 2.72 2.13 -4.48
CA VAL A 32 1.82 3.09 -3.83
C VAL A 32 0.50 2.39 -3.56
N ASN A 33 0.11 2.35 -2.30
CA ASN A 33 -1.20 1.86 -1.90
C ASN A 33 -2.24 2.95 -2.13
N LEU A 34 -3.25 2.66 -2.93
CA LEU A 34 -4.45 3.48 -3.09
C LEU A 34 -5.64 2.69 -2.61
N GLU A 35 -6.28 3.18 -1.57
CA GLU A 35 -7.36 2.48 -0.92
C GLU A 35 -8.55 3.43 -0.79
N PHE A 36 -9.76 2.90 -0.92
CA PHE A 36 -10.98 3.58 -0.50
C PHE A 36 -11.52 2.92 0.76
N TRP A 37 -11.77 3.70 1.80
CA TRP A 37 -12.35 3.26 3.07
C TRP A 37 -13.73 3.88 3.28
N ASP A 38 -14.73 3.01 3.43
CA ASP A 38 -16.13 3.40 3.65
C ASP A 38 -16.31 3.94 5.08
N ILE A 39 -16.71 5.20 5.22
CA ILE A 39 -16.90 5.87 6.52
C ILE A 39 -17.98 5.21 7.39
N ALA A 40 -18.91 4.47 6.79
CA ALA A 40 -19.95 3.74 7.52
C ALA A 40 -19.41 2.46 8.19
N ARG A 41 -18.15 2.09 7.92
CA ARG A 41 -17.49 0.91 8.48
C ARG A 41 -16.33 1.31 9.38
N GLN A 42 -15.90 0.36 10.21
CA GLN A 42 -14.69 0.53 10.99
C GLN A 42 -13.48 0.80 10.08
N MET A 43 -12.71 1.84 10.41
CA MET A 43 -11.49 2.18 9.69
C MET A 43 -10.48 1.05 9.80
N ALA A 44 -9.86 0.68 8.68
CA ALA A 44 -8.90 -0.41 8.64
C ALA A 44 -7.63 -0.12 9.47
N ARG A 45 -7.32 1.16 9.71
CA ARG A 45 -6.25 1.61 10.59
C ARG A 45 -6.70 2.82 11.39
N GLN A 46 -6.31 2.85 12.65
CA GLN A 46 -6.53 3.97 13.55
C GLN A 46 -5.19 4.48 14.03
N VAL A 47 -4.94 5.76 13.83
CA VAL A 47 -3.79 6.44 14.46
C VAL A 47 -4.25 7.18 15.71
N LEU A 48 -5.47 7.70 15.71
CA LEU A 48 -6.11 8.24 16.90
C LEU A 48 -7.07 7.16 17.46
N PRO A 49 -6.74 6.54 18.61
CA PRO A 49 -7.66 5.61 19.26
C PRO A 49 -8.83 6.35 19.90
N ALA A 50 -9.97 5.69 20.01
CA ALA A 50 -11.12 6.25 20.71
C ALA A 50 -10.84 6.38 22.22
N PRO A 51 -11.27 7.48 22.88
CA PRO A 51 -11.02 7.69 24.31
C PRO A 51 -11.57 6.56 25.21
N THR A 52 -12.64 5.91 24.78
CA THR A 52 -13.31 4.82 25.49
C THR A 52 -12.71 3.44 25.18
N GLY A 53 -11.72 3.35 24.30
CA GLY A 53 -11.18 2.08 23.79
C GLY A 53 -12.14 1.29 22.89
N GLN A 54 -13.33 1.84 22.62
CA GLN A 54 -14.34 1.25 21.74
C GLN A 54 -14.41 2.00 20.42
N VAL A 55 -14.57 1.28 19.32
CA VAL A 55 -14.68 1.88 17.99
C VAL A 55 -15.92 2.77 17.91
N LEU A 56 -15.73 4.04 17.56
CA LEU A 56 -16.81 5.00 17.34
C LEU A 56 -17.03 5.15 15.83
N LEU A 57 -18.28 5.01 15.40
CA LEU A 57 -18.68 5.20 14.01
C LEU A 57 -19.63 6.41 13.89
N PRO A 58 -19.46 7.29 12.89
CA PRO A 58 -18.34 7.31 11.94
C PRO A 58 -17.02 7.74 12.61
N ASP A 59 -15.92 7.09 12.22
CA ASP A 59 -14.57 7.43 12.70
C ASP A 59 -13.97 8.57 11.86
N VAL A 60 -14.56 9.77 12.04
CA VAL A 60 -14.21 10.97 11.26
C VAL A 60 -12.71 11.32 11.32
N PRO A 61 -12.04 11.29 12.48
CA PRO A 61 -10.62 11.65 12.54
C PRO A 61 -9.73 10.77 11.67
N ASN A 62 -9.91 9.44 11.74
CA ASN A 62 -9.09 8.52 10.95
C ASN A 62 -9.50 8.52 9.46
N TRP A 63 -10.79 8.67 9.17
CA TRP A 63 -11.28 8.82 7.79
C TRP A 63 -10.75 10.09 7.11
N ALA A 64 -10.71 11.23 7.80
CA ALA A 64 -10.24 12.49 7.22
C ALA A 64 -8.77 12.42 6.76
N TRP A 65 -7.92 11.67 7.48
CA TRP A 65 -6.53 11.49 7.10
C TRP A 65 -6.38 10.57 5.88
N HIS A 66 -7.23 9.55 5.81
CA HIS A 66 -7.36 8.72 4.61
C HIS A 66 -7.76 9.56 3.40
N GLU A 67 -8.80 10.40 3.53
CA GLU A 67 -9.24 11.32 2.47
C GLU A 67 -8.17 12.32 2.08
N TYR A 68 -7.31 12.77 3.00
CA TYR A 68 -6.18 13.60 2.63
C TYR A 68 -5.27 12.89 1.61
N GLY A 69 -5.00 11.60 1.82
CA GLY A 69 -4.25 10.77 0.88
C GLY A 69 -4.89 10.75 -0.51
N MET A 70 -6.19 10.52 -0.57
CA MET A 70 -6.94 10.40 -1.84
C MET A 70 -7.19 11.74 -2.55
N ARG A 71 -7.45 12.82 -1.79
CA ARG A 71 -7.83 14.12 -2.34
C ARG A 71 -6.65 15.06 -2.58
N VAL A 72 -5.56 14.88 -1.86
CA VAL A 72 -4.38 15.79 -1.90
C VAL A 72 -3.09 15.02 -2.12
N GLY A 73 -2.83 13.98 -1.33
CA GLY A 73 -1.57 13.24 -1.33
C GLY A 73 -1.25 12.57 -2.66
N VAL A 74 -2.25 11.97 -3.32
CA VAL A 74 -2.08 11.26 -4.60
C VAL A 74 -1.50 12.17 -5.70
N TRP A 75 -1.95 13.42 -5.76
CA TRP A 75 -1.47 14.38 -6.76
C TRP A 75 0.00 14.73 -6.55
N ARG A 76 0.43 14.84 -5.30
CA ARG A 76 1.85 15.05 -4.97
C ARG A 76 2.71 13.85 -5.34
N PHE A 77 2.18 12.62 -5.20
CA PHE A 77 2.87 11.43 -5.68
C PHE A 77 3.00 11.43 -7.20
N PHE A 78 1.94 11.76 -7.94
CA PHE A 78 2.01 11.84 -9.41
C PHE A 78 3.06 12.85 -9.86
N GLU A 79 3.10 14.04 -9.25
CA GLU A 79 4.14 15.04 -9.52
C GLU A 79 5.54 14.50 -9.20
N LEU A 80 5.75 13.90 -8.03
CA LEU A 80 7.03 13.33 -7.61
C LEU A 80 7.53 12.25 -8.60
N PHE A 81 6.69 11.30 -8.96
CA PHE A 81 7.07 10.21 -9.86
C PHE A 81 7.34 10.70 -11.28
N ALA A 82 6.60 11.72 -11.75
CA ALA A 82 6.88 12.38 -13.01
C ALA A 82 8.26 13.07 -12.99
N GLN A 83 8.57 13.83 -11.94
CA GLN A 83 9.88 14.49 -11.79
C GLN A 83 11.05 13.51 -11.75
N LEU A 84 10.86 12.34 -11.11
CA LEU A 84 11.89 11.30 -11.01
C LEU A 84 11.94 10.37 -12.22
N ALA A 85 11.03 10.51 -13.19
CA ALA A 85 10.85 9.58 -14.30
C ALA A 85 10.70 8.10 -13.87
N ILE A 86 10.05 7.88 -12.72
CA ILE A 86 9.78 6.55 -12.15
C ILE A 86 8.32 6.20 -12.41
N ARG A 87 8.06 4.96 -12.86
CA ARG A 87 6.69 4.43 -12.98
C ARG A 87 6.40 3.55 -11.75
N PRO A 88 5.61 4.03 -10.77
CA PRO A 88 5.26 3.21 -9.62
C PRO A 88 4.27 2.12 -9.99
N THR A 89 4.26 1.05 -9.20
CA THR A 89 3.16 0.09 -9.20
C THR A 89 2.09 0.55 -8.23
N LEU A 90 0.80 0.43 -8.59
CA LEU A 90 -0.30 0.70 -7.69
C LEU A 90 -0.79 -0.59 -7.05
N SER A 91 -0.81 -0.63 -5.72
CA SER A 91 -1.57 -1.62 -4.96
C SER A 91 -2.92 -1.00 -4.64
N ILE A 92 -3.88 -1.19 -5.54
CA ILE A 92 -5.16 -0.48 -5.55
C ILE A 92 -6.34 -1.43 -5.31
N ASN A 93 -7.28 -1.06 -4.43
CA ASN A 93 -8.54 -1.79 -4.30
C ASN A 93 -9.56 -1.29 -5.33
N ALA A 94 -10.39 -2.20 -5.87
CA ALA A 94 -11.25 -1.92 -7.02
C ALA A 94 -12.22 -0.74 -6.82
N ARG A 95 -12.62 -0.47 -5.58
CA ARG A 95 -13.58 0.58 -5.26
C ARG A 95 -13.03 1.99 -5.47
N VAL A 96 -11.70 2.19 -5.41
CA VAL A 96 -11.09 3.49 -5.75
C VAL A 96 -11.49 3.95 -7.14
N CYS A 97 -11.47 3.05 -8.13
CA CYS A 97 -11.83 3.38 -9.52
C CYS A 97 -13.32 3.70 -9.73
N GLN A 98 -14.17 3.46 -8.73
CA GLN A 98 -15.60 3.76 -8.78
C GLN A 98 -15.93 5.06 -8.07
N GLU A 99 -15.17 5.39 -7.02
CA GLU A 99 -15.44 6.51 -6.14
C GLU A 99 -14.58 7.75 -6.50
N TYR A 100 -13.48 7.57 -7.26
CA TYR A 100 -12.57 8.63 -7.73
C TYR A 100 -12.24 8.46 -9.22
#